data_AF-A0AAD6X012-F1
#
_entry.id   AF-A0AAD6X012-F1
#
_cell.length_a   1.000
_cell.length_b   1.000
_cell.length_c   1.000
_cell.angle_alpha   90.00
_cell.angle_beta   90.00
_cell.angle_gamma   90.00
#
_symmetry.space_group_name_H-M   'P 1'
#
loop_
_entity.id
_entity.type
_entity.pdbx_description
1 polymer ?
#
loop_
_entity_poly.entity_id
_entity_poly.type
_entity_poly.pdbx_seq_one_letter_code
_entity_poly.pdbx_strand_id
1 'polypeptide(L)'
;MTPLLWTARRGEELFFQLLLARDEVILDSVDDHGVGLLAHAAIGGNISIFRHILDQLHFAADVKDRQFRTPLSYAVENGHHEIVALLLQRDDVDINSVDSASDTPLLYASKSGSMDVVEVLLRRKDLKINSPDSRLQTPLMHIIRTPVMEVSKRIDLLKLFLQRDDIHVDAADADSRTALSYAAKEGGHDIVELLVQRDEVDPDSVDLHLRTPLSYAAQRGRVSVVKLLLQQDTVEPDRPDLTLRTPLSYAAATRLYGMDGTENVVQILLQREEVDPNSLDNYLRTPLSYAAPCSCPTAYSISHSHEAAELLLGHLKIQPNLADRAGRTPLMYSASSSSCPYVSNLLLNRPETDPHLTSKDGRTLLMHAAFGGSTDLIHRLLNDYHLEADARDKSFRTALSYAAEHDHKAVVELLLARRDVDINSRDRHFRTPLYHALASAEIDMFGRRSVPETANVLRQHGAIADGPDLLNRLESEDCEELWQWLHG
;
A
#
# COMPACT_ATOMS: atom_id res chain seq x y z
N MET A 1 -24.47 -26.57 23.22
CA MET A 1 -23.56 -27.73 22.98
C MET A 1 -23.87 -28.85 23.97
N THR A 2 -24.26 -30.05 23.50
CA THR A 2 -24.57 -31.21 24.36
C THR A 2 -23.31 -31.98 24.77
N PRO A 3 -23.35 -32.81 25.83
CA PRO A 3 -22.20 -33.63 26.23
C PRO A 3 -21.67 -34.54 25.12
N LEU A 4 -22.55 -35.09 24.28
CA LEU A 4 -22.17 -35.96 23.15
C LEU A 4 -21.43 -35.19 22.05
N LEU A 5 -21.91 -33.99 21.69
CA LEU A 5 -21.23 -33.12 20.72
C LEU A 5 -19.84 -32.71 21.25
N TRP A 6 -19.75 -32.43 22.56
CA TRP A 6 -18.49 -32.08 23.20
C TRP A 6 -17.47 -33.22 23.17
N THR A 7 -17.87 -34.45 23.51
CA THR A 7 -16.95 -35.60 23.49
C THR A 7 -16.49 -35.94 22.07
N ALA A 8 -17.39 -35.84 21.07
CA ALA A 8 -17.02 -36.00 19.67
C ALA A 8 -16.01 -34.94 19.20
N ARG A 9 -16.22 -33.67 19.56
CA ARG A 9 -15.30 -32.57 19.21
C ARG A 9 -13.94 -32.67 19.90
N ARG A 10 -13.90 -33.15 21.14
CA ARG A 10 -12.65 -33.30 21.90
C ARG A 10 -11.90 -34.58 21.57
N GLY A 11 -12.56 -35.56 20.94
CA GLY A 11 -11.98 -36.86 20.65
C GLY A 11 -11.95 -37.81 21.86
N GLU A 12 -12.82 -37.58 22.86
CA GLU A 12 -12.86 -38.33 24.12
C GLU A 12 -13.60 -39.66 23.95
N GLU A 13 -12.92 -40.65 23.36
CA GLU A 13 -13.53 -41.93 22.92
C GLU A 13 -14.24 -42.70 24.03
N LEU A 14 -13.64 -42.79 25.22
CA LEU A 14 -14.24 -43.48 26.37
C LEU A 14 -15.54 -42.81 26.83
N PHE A 15 -15.55 -41.48 26.96
CA PHE A 15 -16.75 -40.74 27.33
C PHE A 15 -17.80 -40.78 26.22
N PHE A 16 -17.38 -40.78 24.96
CA PHE A 16 -18.27 -40.93 23.82
C PHE A 16 -19.02 -42.27 23.86
N GLN A 17 -18.30 -43.39 24.05
CA GLN A 17 -18.91 -44.72 24.19
C GLN A 17 -19.80 -44.84 25.43
N LEU A 18 -19.37 -44.29 26.58
CA LEU A 18 -20.17 -44.27 27.81
C LEU A 18 -21.48 -43.50 27.66
N LEU A 19 -21.47 -42.41 26.89
CA LEU A 19 -22.69 -41.66 26.59
C LEU A 19 -23.59 -42.49 25.70
N LEU A 20 -23.09 -43.05 24.59
CA LEU A 20 -23.87 -43.89 23.66
C LEU A 20 -24.51 -45.14 24.31
N ALA A 21 -23.92 -45.67 25.39
CA ALA A 21 -24.47 -46.80 26.13
C ALA A 21 -25.70 -46.46 27.00
N ARG A 22 -26.13 -45.18 27.06
CA ARG A 22 -27.32 -44.75 27.80
C ARG A 22 -28.56 -44.79 26.90
N ASP A 23 -29.70 -45.20 27.45
CA ASP A 23 -30.95 -45.38 26.69
C ASP A 23 -31.58 -44.07 26.14
N GLU A 24 -31.14 -42.89 26.59
CA GLU A 24 -31.78 -41.59 26.27
C GLU A 24 -30.88 -40.62 25.44
N VAL A 25 -29.94 -41.13 24.64
CA VAL A 25 -29.02 -40.27 23.89
C VAL A 25 -29.69 -39.69 22.64
N ILE A 26 -29.76 -38.37 22.59
CA ILE A 26 -30.23 -37.62 21.42
C ILE A 26 -29.08 -37.46 20.42
N LEU A 27 -29.11 -38.25 19.34
CA LEU A 27 -28.05 -38.33 18.33
C LEU A 27 -28.13 -37.22 17.28
N ASP A 28 -29.31 -36.67 17.03
CA ASP A 28 -29.58 -35.59 16.06
C ASP A 28 -29.45 -34.18 16.66
N SER A 29 -28.92 -34.07 17.89
CA SER A 29 -28.69 -32.76 18.51
C SER A 29 -27.69 -31.92 17.71
N VAL A 30 -28.00 -30.63 17.61
CA VAL A 30 -27.13 -29.62 17.00
C VAL A 30 -26.76 -28.55 18.03
N ASP A 31 -25.63 -27.87 17.82
CA ASP A 31 -25.25 -26.73 18.64
C ASP A 31 -25.97 -25.42 18.23
N ASP A 32 -25.58 -24.31 18.85
CA ASP A 32 -26.17 -22.98 18.59
C ASP A 32 -25.81 -22.42 17.20
N HIS A 33 -24.98 -23.10 16.41
CA HIS A 33 -24.66 -22.78 15.03
C HIS A 33 -25.28 -23.79 14.05
N GLY A 34 -26.05 -24.76 14.54
CA GLY A 34 -26.62 -25.84 13.72
C GLY A 34 -25.60 -26.94 13.39
N VAL A 35 -24.47 -27.00 14.09
CA VAL A 35 -23.42 -28.00 13.87
C VAL A 35 -23.83 -29.30 14.56
N GLY A 36 -23.98 -30.36 13.76
CA GLY A 36 -24.37 -31.68 14.23
C GLY A 36 -23.19 -32.54 14.69
N LEU A 37 -23.51 -33.76 15.14
CA LEU A 37 -22.56 -34.72 15.71
C LEU A 37 -21.41 -35.08 14.76
N LEU A 38 -21.72 -35.39 13.49
CA LEU A 38 -20.73 -35.78 12.50
C LEU A 38 -19.74 -34.64 12.19
N ALA A 39 -20.24 -33.39 12.12
CA ALA A 39 -19.39 -32.21 11.94
C ALA A 39 -18.50 -31.95 13.17
N HIS A 40 -19.01 -32.14 14.38
CA HIS A 40 -18.18 -32.05 15.59
C HIS A 40 -17.07 -33.13 15.62
N ALA A 41 -17.37 -34.37 15.23
CA ALA A 41 -16.37 -35.41 15.09
C ALA A 41 -15.33 -35.08 13.99
N ALA A 42 -15.77 -34.49 12.88
CA ALA A 42 -14.88 -33.98 11.82
C ALA A 42 -13.95 -32.87 12.33
N ILE A 43 -14.43 -31.96 13.17
CA ILE A 43 -13.58 -30.92 13.82
C ILE A 43 -12.53 -31.58 14.73
N GLY A 44 -12.94 -32.58 15.51
CA GLY A 44 -12.09 -33.23 16.51
C GLY A 44 -10.98 -34.12 15.95
N GLY A 45 -11.14 -34.65 14.73
CA GLY A 45 -10.12 -35.45 14.07
C GLY A 45 -9.97 -36.89 14.59
N ASN A 46 -10.78 -37.31 15.57
CA ASN A 46 -10.70 -38.68 16.09
C ASN A 46 -11.40 -39.66 15.13
N ILE A 47 -10.59 -40.44 14.41
CA ILE A 47 -11.06 -41.39 13.38
C ILE A 47 -11.90 -42.52 13.96
N SER A 48 -11.59 -43.00 15.17
CA SER A 48 -12.37 -44.06 15.83
C SER A 48 -13.80 -43.60 16.08
N ILE A 49 -13.97 -42.42 16.68
CA ILE A 49 -15.28 -41.80 16.89
C ILE A 49 -15.96 -41.52 15.55
N PHE A 50 -15.23 -40.96 14.58
CA PHE A 50 -15.79 -40.61 13.28
C PHE A 50 -16.34 -41.84 12.55
N ARG A 51 -15.56 -42.92 12.48
CA ARG A 51 -15.96 -44.19 11.86
C ARG A 51 -17.15 -44.82 12.59
N HIS A 52 -17.15 -44.79 13.93
CA HIS A 52 -18.28 -45.28 14.72
C HIS A 52 -19.58 -44.56 14.37
N ILE A 53 -19.55 -43.22 14.25
CA ILE A 53 -20.72 -42.42 13.85
C ILE A 53 -21.16 -42.77 12.42
N LEU A 54 -20.20 -42.93 11.50
CA LEU A 54 -20.49 -43.17 10.09
C LEU A 54 -21.08 -44.56 9.83
N ASP A 55 -20.56 -45.60 10.49
CA ASP A 55 -20.90 -47.00 10.25
C ASP A 55 -22.17 -47.44 11.00
N GLN A 56 -22.38 -46.96 12.23
CA GLN A 56 -23.43 -47.49 13.10
C GLN A 56 -24.72 -46.66 13.12
N LEU A 57 -24.66 -45.37 12.75
CA LEU A 57 -25.75 -44.44 13.01
C LEU A 57 -26.45 -43.91 11.75
N HIS A 58 -26.12 -44.43 10.55
CA HIS A 58 -26.73 -44.09 9.26
C HIS A 58 -26.96 -42.58 9.03
N PHE A 59 -26.03 -41.73 9.51
CA PHE A 59 -26.13 -40.29 9.29
C PHE A 59 -25.97 -39.93 7.82
N ALA A 60 -26.71 -38.90 7.39
CA ALA A 60 -26.40 -38.19 6.16
C ALA A 60 -25.05 -37.50 6.31
N ALA A 61 -24.13 -37.72 5.37
CA ALA A 61 -22.77 -37.21 5.49
C ALA A 61 -22.64 -35.73 5.05
N ASP A 62 -23.63 -35.19 4.35
CA ASP A 62 -23.63 -33.83 3.78
C ASP A 62 -24.58 -32.84 4.48
N VAL A 63 -24.81 -33.03 5.79
CA VAL A 63 -25.66 -32.13 6.58
C VAL A 63 -25.01 -30.75 6.70
N LYS A 64 -25.78 -29.70 6.41
CA LYS A 64 -25.32 -28.31 6.45
C LYS A 64 -25.66 -27.61 7.76
N ASP A 65 -24.69 -26.86 8.30
CA ASP A 65 -24.91 -25.94 9.43
C ASP A 65 -25.59 -24.63 8.98
N ARG A 66 -25.75 -23.65 9.89
CA ARG A 66 -26.34 -22.34 9.55
C ARG A 66 -25.48 -21.48 8.60
N GLN A 67 -24.20 -21.81 8.46
CA GLN A 67 -23.28 -21.21 7.50
C GLN A 67 -23.17 -22.04 6.22
N PHE A 68 -24.03 -23.04 6.00
CA PHE A 68 -23.99 -23.98 4.87
C PHE A 68 -22.73 -24.85 4.80
N ARG A 69 -21.97 -24.95 5.89
CA ARG A 69 -20.79 -25.82 5.98
C ARG A 69 -21.19 -27.25 6.27
N THR A 70 -20.43 -28.18 5.67
CA THR A 70 -20.63 -29.62 5.77
C THR A 70 -19.55 -30.26 6.66
N PRO A 71 -19.73 -31.49 7.18
CA PRO A 71 -18.67 -32.20 7.89
C PRO A 71 -17.36 -32.29 7.09
N LEU A 72 -17.45 -32.38 5.76
CA LEU A 72 -16.30 -32.34 4.87
C LEU A 72 -15.54 -31.01 4.98
N SER A 73 -16.22 -29.87 4.93
CA SER A 73 -15.57 -28.56 5.05
C SER A 73 -14.78 -28.40 6.37
N TYR A 74 -15.33 -28.90 7.49
CA TYR A 74 -14.63 -28.91 8.78
C TYR A 74 -13.42 -29.85 8.82
N ALA A 75 -13.55 -31.07 8.30
CA ALA A 75 -12.43 -32.02 8.24
C ALA A 75 -11.28 -31.43 7.41
N VAL A 76 -11.61 -30.75 6.32
CA VAL A 76 -10.65 -30.10 5.42
C VAL A 76 -9.97 -28.89 6.08
N GLU A 77 -10.74 -27.98 6.68
CA GLU A 77 -10.19 -26.80 7.38
C GLU A 77 -9.20 -27.19 8.48
N ASN A 78 -9.46 -28.28 9.19
CA ASN A 78 -8.60 -28.78 10.27
C ASN A 78 -7.49 -29.73 9.81
N GLY A 79 -7.39 -30.06 8.51
CA GLY A 79 -6.31 -30.88 7.96
C GLY A 79 -6.45 -32.40 8.18
N HIS A 80 -7.64 -32.89 8.55
CA HIS A 80 -7.88 -34.30 8.89
C HIS A 80 -8.06 -35.17 7.64
N HIS A 81 -6.99 -35.37 6.87
CA HIS A 81 -7.02 -36.05 5.57
C HIS A 81 -7.61 -37.47 5.60
N GLU A 82 -7.43 -38.24 6.68
CA GLU A 82 -8.03 -39.58 6.81
C GLU A 82 -9.57 -39.51 6.94
N ILE A 83 -10.09 -38.51 7.66
CA ILE A 83 -11.54 -38.25 7.74
C ILE A 83 -12.08 -37.78 6.38
N VAL A 84 -11.33 -36.92 5.69
CA VAL A 84 -11.68 -36.48 4.32
C VAL A 84 -11.78 -37.69 3.39
N ALA A 85 -10.81 -38.61 3.45
CA ALA A 85 -10.83 -39.83 2.64
C ALA A 85 -12.05 -40.73 2.96
N LEU A 86 -12.43 -40.86 4.24
CA LEU A 86 -13.63 -41.62 4.63
C LEU A 86 -14.93 -40.99 4.12
N LEU A 87 -15.05 -39.66 4.21
CA LEU A 87 -16.22 -38.94 3.71
C LEU A 87 -16.38 -39.09 2.19
N LEU A 88 -15.28 -38.97 1.44
CA LEU A 88 -15.30 -39.04 -0.03
C LEU A 88 -15.48 -40.46 -0.61
N GLN A 89 -15.49 -41.50 0.24
CA GLN A 89 -15.90 -42.85 -0.16
C GLN A 89 -17.42 -42.99 -0.29
N ARG A 90 -18.18 -42.03 0.24
CA ARG A 90 -19.64 -42.06 0.19
C ARG A 90 -20.17 -41.31 -1.03
N ASP A 91 -21.25 -41.83 -1.59
CA ASP A 91 -21.92 -41.24 -2.74
C ASP A 91 -22.84 -40.05 -2.38
N ASP A 92 -23.18 -39.88 -1.10
CA ASP A 92 -24.05 -38.82 -0.60
C ASP A 92 -23.30 -37.52 -0.24
N VAL A 93 -21.98 -37.46 -0.46
CA VAL A 93 -21.13 -36.30 -0.14
C VAL A 93 -20.84 -35.47 -1.40
N ASP A 94 -21.25 -34.21 -1.40
CA ASP A 94 -20.85 -33.25 -2.43
C ASP A 94 -19.49 -32.61 -2.11
N ILE A 95 -18.46 -33.05 -2.83
CA ILE A 95 -17.09 -32.50 -2.71
C ILE A 95 -17.01 -31.00 -3.04
N ASN A 96 -17.96 -30.46 -3.79
CA ASN A 96 -18.01 -29.07 -4.21
C ASN A 96 -19.01 -28.23 -3.41
N SER A 97 -19.55 -28.74 -2.30
CA SER A 97 -20.53 -28.01 -1.51
C SER A 97 -19.94 -26.66 -1.05
N VAL A 98 -20.70 -25.60 -1.26
CA VAL A 98 -20.33 -24.25 -0.86
C VAL A 98 -20.96 -23.85 0.47
N ASP A 99 -20.22 -23.05 1.23
CA ASP A 99 -20.73 -22.37 2.42
C ASP A 99 -21.39 -21.01 2.09
N SER A 100 -21.74 -20.23 3.11
CA SER A 100 -22.35 -18.91 2.95
C SER A 100 -21.45 -17.86 2.29
N ALA A 101 -20.13 -18.05 2.31
CA ALA A 101 -19.14 -17.20 1.63
C ALA A 101 -18.78 -17.73 0.23
N SER A 102 -19.49 -18.77 -0.23
CA SER A 102 -19.17 -19.53 -1.44
C SER A 102 -17.83 -20.28 -1.39
N ASP A 103 -17.27 -20.50 -0.19
CA ASP A 103 -16.05 -21.28 -0.04
C ASP A 103 -16.37 -22.78 -0.21
N THR A 104 -15.60 -23.43 -1.08
CA THR A 104 -15.59 -24.89 -1.27
C THR A 104 -14.60 -25.55 -0.32
N PRO A 105 -14.70 -26.87 -0.07
CA PRO A 105 -13.67 -27.61 0.66
C PRO A 105 -12.26 -27.38 0.08
N LEU A 106 -12.13 -27.32 -1.25
CA LEU A 106 -10.84 -27.03 -1.89
C LEU A 106 -10.30 -25.63 -1.55
N LEU A 107 -11.16 -24.62 -1.44
CA LEU A 107 -10.77 -23.27 -0.99
C LEU A 107 -10.24 -23.30 0.45
N TYR A 108 -10.91 -24.01 1.35
CA TYR A 108 -10.42 -24.21 2.72
C TYR A 108 -9.05 -24.91 2.75
N ALA A 109 -8.87 -25.99 1.97
CA ALA A 109 -7.60 -26.70 1.87
C ALA A 109 -6.46 -25.83 1.31
N SER A 110 -6.80 -24.96 0.36
CA SER A 110 -5.87 -24.02 -0.28
C SER A 110 -5.44 -22.90 0.68
N LYS A 111 -6.37 -22.40 1.51
CA LYS A 111 -6.08 -21.40 2.55
C LYS A 111 -5.27 -21.99 3.71
N SER A 112 -5.54 -23.23 4.13
CA SER A 112 -4.78 -23.89 5.20
C SER A 112 -3.41 -24.41 4.72
N GLY A 113 -3.28 -24.66 3.41
CA GLY A 113 -2.08 -25.25 2.81
C GLY A 113 -1.92 -26.73 3.16
N SER A 114 -2.99 -27.46 3.46
CA SER A 114 -2.90 -28.88 3.83
C SER A 114 -2.68 -29.77 2.60
N MET A 115 -1.42 -30.09 2.28
CA MET A 115 -1.04 -30.91 1.12
C MET A 115 -1.78 -32.25 1.06
N ASP A 116 -1.81 -33.01 2.16
CA ASP A 116 -2.45 -34.33 2.19
C ASP A 116 -3.95 -34.26 1.87
N VAL A 117 -4.62 -33.22 2.37
CA VAL A 117 -6.04 -32.99 2.08
C VAL A 117 -6.25 -32.62 0.61
N VAL A 118 -5.42 -31.74 0.08
CA VAL A 118 -5.48 -31.35 -1.34
C VAL A 118 -5.26 -32.56 -2.24
N GLU A 119 -4.27 -33.40 -1.97
CA GLU A 119 -4.03 -34.61 -2.75
C GLU A 119 -5.24 -35.55 -2.74
N VAL A 120 -5.88 -35.74 -1.58
CA VAL A 120 -7.10 -36.55 -1.47
C VAL A 120 -8.24 -35.94 -2.29
N LEU A 121 -8.45 -34.63 -2.23
CA LEU A 121 -9.48 -33.94 -3.02
C LEU A 121 -9.20 -34.05 -4.53
N LEU A 122 -7.97 -33.80 -4.97
CA LEU A 122 -7.61 -33.78 -6.39
C LEU A 122 -7.72 -35.14 -7.10
N ARG A 123 -7.73 -36.26 -6.35
CA ARG A 123 -7.96 -37.61 -6.90
C ARG A 123 -9.38 -37.81 -7.44
N ARG A 124 -10.33 -36.99 -6.99
CA ARG A 124 -11.73 -37.05 -7.42
C ARG A 124 -11.91 -36.33 -8.75
N LYS A 125 -12.58 -37.00 -9.70
CA LYS A 125 -12.81 -36.48 -11.06
C LYS A 125 -13.92 -35.44 -11.13
N ASP A 126 -14.86 -35.52 -10.20
CA ASP A 126 -16.01 -34.63 -10.02
C ASP A 126 -15.66 -33.31 -9.30
N LEU A 127 -14.40 -33.14 -8.86
CA LEU A 127 -13.93 -31.91 -8.24
C LEU A 127 -13.86 -30.76 -9.26
N LYS A 128 -14.45 -29.62 -8.90
CA LYS A 128 -14.40 -28.38 -9.66
C LYS A 128 -13.27 -27.48 -9.13
N ILE A 129 -12.05 -27.70 -9.65
CA ILE A 129 -10.83 -27.03 -9.18
C ILE A 129 -10.85 -25.50 -9.24
N ASN A 130 -11.61 -24.91 -10.18
CA ASN A 130 -11.66 -23.47 -10.39
C ASN A 130 -12.79 -22.76 -9.64
N SER A 131 -13.56 -23.46 -8.79
CA SER A 131 -14.73 -22.89 -8.12
C SER A 131 -14.31 -21.71 -7.24
N PRO A 132 -14.76 -20.49 -7.53
CA PRO A 132 -14.29 -19.32 -6.81
C PRO A 132 -15.13 -19.03 -5.57
N ASP A 133 -14.58 -18.20 -4.68
CA ASP A 133 -15.32 -17.65 -3.53
C ASP A 133 -16.27 -16.50 -3.95
N SER A 134 -16.95 -15.90 -2.97
CA SER A 134 -17.85 -14.74 -3.17
C SER A 134 -17.18 -13.49 -3.77
N ARG A 135 -15.84 -13.40 -3.77
CA ARG A 135 -15.07 -12.33 -4.43
C ARG A 135 -14.47 -12.79 -5.76
N LEU A 136 -14.98 -13.89 -6.32
CA LEU A 136 -14.48 -14.54 -7.51
C LEU A 136 -13.00 -15.01 -7.38
N GLN A 137 -12.48 -15.17 -6.16
CA GLN A 137 -11.10 -15.62 -5.98
C GLN A 137 -11.01 -17.14 -6.10
N THR A 138 -10.17 -17.60 -7.02
CA THR A 138 -9.95 -19.04 -7.23
C THR A 138 -9.06 -19.64 -6.14
N PRO A 139 -9.08 -20.97 -5.97
CA PRO A 139 -8.14 -21.67 -5.08
C PRO A 139 -6.68 -21.31 -5.35
N LEU A 140 -6.29 -21.19 -6.62
CA LEU A 140 -4.94 -20.80 -7.04
C LEU A 140 -4.52 -19.44 -6.45
N MET A 141 -5.42 -18.44 -6.45
CA MET A 141 -5.15 -17.13 -5.87
C MET A 141 -5.00 -17.19 -4.35
N HIS A 142 -5.79 -18.01 -3.66
CA HIS A 142 -5.67 -18.15 -2.20
C HIS A 142 -4.34 -18.81 -1.81
N ILE A 143 -3.83 -19.75 -2.60
CA ILE A 143 -2.49 -20.34 -2.39
C ILE A 143 -1.42 -19.23 -2.43
N ILE A 144 -1.49 -18.34 -3.42
CA ILE A 144 -0.51 -17.25 -3.61
C ILE A 144 -0.61 -16.19 -2.51
N ARG A 145 -1.85 -15.78 -2.16
CA ARG A 145 -2.12 -14.64 -1.27
C ARG A 145 -1.96 -14.96 0.21
N THR A 146 -2.00 -16.23 0.62
CA THR A 146 -1.99 -16.59 2.04
C THR A 146 -0.60 -16.42 2.64
N PRO A 147 -0.38 -15.46 3.57
CA PRO A 147 0.96 -15.18 4.09
C PRO A 147 1.43 -16.23 5.10
N VAL A 148 0.50 -17.00 5.69
CA VAL A 148 0.77 -17.97 6.76
C VAL A 148 1.49 -19.23 6.24
N MET A 149 1.42 -19.49 4.93
CA MET A 149 2.01 -20.67 4.32
C MET A 149 3.49 -20.45 4.01
N GLU A 150 4.35 -21.40 4.41
CA GLU A 150 5.76 -21.46 4.03
C GLU A 150 5.92 -21.42 2.50
N VAL A 151 6.94 -20.71 2.02
CA VAL A 151 7.16 -20.49 0.58
C VAL A 151 7.38 -21.80 -0.18
N SER A 152 8.17 -22.72 0.38
CA SER A 152 8.42 -24.06 -0.18
C SER A 152 7.12 -24.83 -0.41
N LYS A 153 6.31 -24.96 0.65
CA LYS A 153 5.00 -25.62 0.61
C LYS A 153 4.04 -24.98 -0.38
N ARG A 154 4.06 -23.64 -0.49
CA ARG A 154 3.24 -22.89 -1.46
C ARG A 154 3.61 -23.25 -2.89
N ILE A 155 4.91 -23.33 -3.20
CA ILE A 155 5.40 -23.71 -4.53
C ILE A 155 5.01 -25.15 -4.86
N ASP A 156 5.16 -26.09 -3.93
CA ASP A 156 4.80 -27.49 -4.17
C ASP A 156 3.29 -27.65 -4.37
N LEU A 157 2.49 -26.92 -3.59
CA LEU A 157 1.04 -26.89 -3.75
C LEU A 157 0.61 -26.29 -5.10
N LEU A 158 1.26 -25.21 -5.53
CA LEU A 158 1.03 -24.62 -6.86
C LEU A 158 1.37 -25.62 -7.97
N LYS A 159 2.52 -26.29 -7.90
CA LYS A 159 2.91 -27.32 -8.89
C LYS A 159 1.87 -28.43 -8.98
N LEU A 160 1.31 -28.86 -7.84
CA LEU A 160 0.26 -29.88 -7.81
C LEU A 160 -1.03 -29.41 -8.51
N PHE A 161 -1.43 -28.14 -8.33
CA PHE A 161 -2.58 -27.57 -9.04
C PHE A 161 -2.31 -27.42 -10.54
N LEU A 162 -1.11 -26.99 -10.92
CA LEU A 162 -0.71 -26.77 -12.31
C LEU A 162 -0.54 -28.08 -13.11
N GLN A 163 -0.44 -29.24 -12.46
CA GLN A 163 -0.44 -30.55 -13.12
C GLN A 163 -1.81 -30.94 -13.70
N ARG A 164 -2.89 -30.26 -13.31
CA ARG A 164 -4.23 -30.55 -13.84
C ARG A 164 -4.48 -29.78 -15.12
N ASP A 165 -5.02 -30.48 -16.12
CA ASP A 165 -5.34 -29.89 -17.43
C ASP A 165 -6.58 -28.97 -17.40
N ASP A 166 -7.45 -29.13 -16.40
CA ASP A 166 -8.69 -28.35 -16.24
C ASP A 166 -8.52 -27.09 -15.39
N ILE A 167 -7.30 -26.73 -14.98
CA ILE A 167 -7.03 -25.49 -14.24
C ILE A 167 -7.17 -24.25 -15.14
N HIS A 168 -7.77 -23.18 -14.62
CA HIS A 168 -7.82 -21.87 -15.29
C HIS A 168 -6.88 -20.90 -14.58
N VAL A 169 -5.64 -20.82 -15.05
CA VAL A 169 -4.58 -20.04 -14.39
C VAL A 169 -4.86 -18.53 -14.46
N ASP A 170 -5.41 -18.08 -15.60
CA ASP A 170 -5.67 -16.66 -15.88
C ASP A 170 -7.09 -16.21 -15.49
N ALA A 171 -7.77 -16.98 -14.64
CA ALA A 171 -9.05 -16.54 -14.07
C ALA A 171 -8.87 -15.22 -13.32
N ALA A 172 -9.83 -14.30 -13.46
CA ALA A 172 -9.81 -13.01 -12.81
C ALA A 172 -10.80 -12.95 -11.64
N ASP A 173 -10.42 -12.28 -10.55
CA ASP A 173 -11.29 -12.05 -9.41
C ASP A 173 -12.26 -10.87 -9.63
N ALA A 174 -13.02 -10.50 -8.59
CA ALA A 174 -13.98 -9.39 -8.68
C ALA A 174 -13.33 -8.03 -8.98
N ASP A 175 -12.04 -7.87 -8.68
CA ASP A 175 -11.25 -6.68 -9.02
C ASP A 175 -10.53 -6.83 -10.37
N SER A 176 -10.86 -7.87 -11.15
CA SER A 176 -10.18 -8.27 -12.39
C SER A 176 -8.69 -8.61 -12.20
N ARG A 177 -8.26 -9.01 -11.00
CA ARG A 177 -6.88 -9.44 -10.74
C ARG A 177 -6.71 -10.92 -11.01
N THR A 178 -5.60 -11.28 -11.64
CA THR A 178 -5.22 -12.66 -11.94
C THR A 178 -4.28 -13.20 -10.87
N ALA A 179 -4.01 -14.51 -10.89
CA ALA A 179 -3.01 -15.13 -10.03
C ALA A 179 -1.62 -14.46 -10.18
N LEU A 180 -1.28 -14.06 -11.41
CA LEU A 180 -0.03 -13.36 -11.72
C LEU A 180 0.02 -11.97 -11.08
N SER A 181 -1.08 -11.20 -11.05
CA SER A 181 -1.13 -9.90 -10.38
C SER A 181 -0.79 -10.01 -8.89
N TYR A 182 -1.32 -11.04 -8.21
CA TYR A 182 -1.03 -11.32 -6.80
C TYR A 182 0.42 -11.77 -6.60
N ALA A 183 0.93 -12.69 -7.42
CA ALA A 183 2.31 -13.18 -7.33
C ALA A 183 3.32 -12.03 -7.52
N ALA A 184 3.04 -11.14 -8.48
CA ALA A 184 3.90 -10.00 -8.78
C ALA A 184 3.95 -8.98 -7.63
N LYS A 185 2.83 -8.74 -6.96
CA LYS A 185 2.74 -7.87 -5.79
C LYS A 185 3.50 -8.45 -4.58
N GLU A 186 3.29 -9.73 -4.28
CA GLU A 186 3.91 -10.38 -3.12
C GLU A 186 5.42 -10.61 -3.33
N GLY A 187 5.87 -10.72 -4.58
CA GLY A 187 7.30 -10.86 -4.92
C GLY A 187 7.79 -12.30 -4.99
N GLY A 188 6.90 -13.28 -5.20
CA GLY A 188 7.28 -14.68 -5.32
C GLY A 188 7.88 -14.98 -6.70
N HIS A 189 9.20 -14.79 -6.86
CA HIS A 189 9.91 -15.02 -8.12
C HIS A 189 9.59 -16.39 -8.75
N ASP A 190 9.77 -17.47 -7.99
CA ASP A 190 9.51 -18.84 -8.46
C ASP A 190 8.03 -19.06 -8.84
N ILE A 191 7.11 -18.39 -8.16
CA ILE A 191 5.67 -18.46 -8.47
C ILE A 191 5.39 -17.75 -9.79
N VAL A 192 5.95 -16.56 -9.99
CA VAL A 192 5.81 -15.82 -11.25
C VAL A 192 6.42 -16.63 -12.39
N GLU A 193 7.56 -17.28 -12.18
CA GLU A 193 8.23 -18.13 -13.18
C GLU A 193 7.33 -19.30 -13.60
N LEU A 194 6.75 -20.01 -12.62
CA LEU A 194 5.82 -21.11 -12.90
C LEU A 194 4.56 -20.68 -13.66
N LEU A 195 4.02 -19.49 -13.35
CA LEU A 195 2.82 -18.98 -14.00
C LEU A 195 3.10 -18.52 -15.44
N VAL A 196 4.17 -17.76 -15.66
CA VAL A 196 4.51 -17.18 -16.97
C VAL A 196 4.97 -18.26 -17.97
N GLN A 197 5.44 -19.42 -17.52
CA GLN A 197 5.72 -20.57 -18.38
C GLN A 197 4.48 -21.19 -19.05
N ARG A 198 3.27 -20.77 -18.68
CA ARG A 198 2.02 -21.27 -19.26
C ARG A 198 1.56 -20.33 -20.38
N ASP A 199 1.43 -20.87 -21.59
CA ASP A 199 1.05 -20.11 -22.80
C ASP A 199 -0.30 -19.36 -22.67
N GLU A 200 -1.19 -19.82 -21.79
CA GLU A 200 -2.52 -19.23 -21.54
C GLU A 200 -2.51 -18.00 -20.62
N VAL A 201 -1.38 -17.69 -19.96
CA VAL A 201 -1.29 -16.58 -19.01
C VAL A 201 -0.93 -15.30 -19.75
N ASP A 202 -1.79 -14.27 -19.60
CA ASP A 202 -1.51 -12.94 -20.10
C ASP A 202 -0.66 -12.14 -19.07
N PRO A 203 0.62 -11.86 -19.37
CA PRO A 203 1.47 -11.12 -18.45
C PRO A 203 1.09 -9.63 -18.32
N ASP A 204 0.27 -9.10 -19.23
CA ASP A 204 -0.27 -7.74 -19.20
C ASP A 204 -1.75 -7.68 -18.80
N SER A 205 -2.28 -8.76 -18.23
CA SER A 205 -3.62 -8.79 -17.64
C SER A 205 -3.84 -7.58 -16.70
N VAL A 206 -4.98 -6.92 -16.83
CA VAL A 206 -5.25 -5.66 -16.12
C VAL A 206 -6.35 -5.79 -15.08
N ASP A 207 -6.14 -5.18 -13.91
CA ASP A 207 -7.20 -5.03 -12.90
C ASP A 207 -8.24 -3.96 -13.30
N LEU A 208 -9.29 -3.78 -12.50
CA LEU A 208 -10.31 -2.73 -12.73
C LEU A 208 -9.74 -1.30 -12.78
N HIS A 209 -8.51 -1.09 -12.30
CA HIS A 209 -7.80 0.19 -12.36
C HIS A 209 -6.80 0.25 -13.53
N LEU A 210 -6.85 -0.71 -14.46
CA LEU A 210 -5.90 -0.88 -15.56
C LEU A 210 -4.46 -1.16 -15.13
N ARG A 211 -4.23 -1.65 -13.90
CA ARG A 211 -2.87 -2.00 -13.46
C ARG A 211 -2.48 -3.40 -13.90
N THR A 212 -1.27 -3.49 -14.45
CA THR A 212 -0.61 -4.75 -14.82
C THR A 212 0.12 -5.40 -13.65
N PRO A 213 0.46 -6.71 -13.72
CA PRO A 213 1.40 -7.35 -12.82
C PRO A 213 2.71 -6.57 -12.67
N LEU A 214 3.25 -6.03 -13.77
CA LEU A 214 4.45 -5.20 -13.75
C LEU A 214 4.28 -3.94 -12.89
N SER A 215 3.12 -3.28 -12.94
CA SER A 215 2.80 -2.12 -12.10
C SER A 215 2.85 -2.45 -10.61
N TYR A 216 2.34 -3.63 -10.21
CA TYR A 216 2.40 -4.09 -8.82
C TYR A 216 3.82 -4.43 -8.38
N ALA A 217 4.58 -5.14 -9.22
CA ALA A 217 5.96 -5.48 -8.94
C ALA A 217 6.82 -4.21 -8.78
N ALA A 218 6.61 -3.22 -9.66
CA ALA A 218 7.29 -1.94 -9.60
C ALA A 218 6.93 -1.12 -8.34
N GLN A 219 5.65 -1.04 -7.98
CA GLN A 219 5.20 -0.38 -6.75
C GLN A 219 5.84 -0.98 -5.50
N ARG A 220 6.03 -2.31 -5.47
CA ARG A 220 6.56 -3.05 -4.32
C ARG A 220 8.08 -3.24 -4.38
N GLY A 221 8.77 -2.70 -5.38
CA GLY A 221 10.21 -2.83 -5.52
C GLY A 221 10.69 -4.27 -5.74
N ARG A 222 9.87 -5.13 -6.37
CA ARG A 222 10.17 -6.56 -6.58
C ARG A 222 11.10 -6.77 -7.77
N VAL A 223 12.38 -6.44 -7.60
CA VAL A 223 13.42 -6.48 -8.64
C VAL A 223 13.41 -7.77 -9.46
N SER A 224 13.50 -8.93 -8.80
CA SER A 224 13.57 -10.24 -9.47
C SER A 224 12.31 -10.57 -10.28
N VAL A 225 11.15 -10.09 -9.85
CA VAL A 225 9.89 -10.25 -10.60
C VAL A 225 9.85 -9.30 -11.79
N VAL A 226 10.25 -8.03 -11.62
CA VAL A 226 10.30 -7.07 -12.72
C VAL A 226 11.20 -7.59 -13.85
N LYS A 227 12.40 -8.08 -13.52
CA LYS A 227 13.30 -8.68 -14.51
C LYS A 227 12.65 -9.85 -15.26
N LEU A 228 12.00 -10.74 -14.53
CA LEU A 228 11.37 -11.93 -15.10
C LEU A 228 10.19 -11.58 -16.02
N LEU A 229 9.37 -10.60 -15.65
CA LEU A 229 8.28 -10.10 -16.50
C LEU A 229 8.83 -9.42 -17.76
N LEU A 230 9.86 -8.58 -17.63
CA LEU A 230 10.48 -7.88 -18.78
C LEU A 230 11.27 -8.79 -19.72
N GLN A 231 11.59 -10.03 -19.32
CA GLN A 231 12.15 -11.05 -20.22
C GLN A 231 11.11 -11.59 -21.20
N GLN A 232 9.81 -11.41 -20.93
CA GLN A 232 8.75 -11.79 -21.85
C GLN A 232 8.61 -10.72 -22.93
N ASP A 233 8.73 -11.13 -24.20
CA ASP A 233 8.63 -10.21 -25.34
C ASP A 233 7.23 -9.59 -25.50
N THR A 234 6.21 -10.19 -24.87
CA THR A 234 4.82 -9.73 -24.93
C THR A 234 4.49 -8.60 -23.97
N VAL A 235 5.34 -8.33 -22.97
CA VAL A 235 5.06 -7.37 -21.90
C VAL A 235 5.28 -5.94 -22.36
N GLU A 236 4.27 -5.09 -22.19
CA GLU A 236 4.28 -3.65 -22.43
C GLU A 236 4.78 -2.90 -21.17
N PRO A 237 6.05 -2.44 -21.13
CA PRO A 237 6.64 -1.93 -19.90
C PRO A 237 6.12 -0.56 -19.47
N ASP A 238 5.48 0.19 -20.38
CA ASP A 238 4.99 1.55 -20.15
C ASP A 238 3.46 1.65 -20.12
N ARG A 239 2.77 0.52 -19.95
CA ARG A 239 1.30 0.47 -19.93
C ARG A 239 0.72 1.30 -18.77
N PRO A 240 -0.11 2.32 -19.04
CA PRO A 240 -0.65 3.19 -18.00
C PRO A 240 -1.90 2.61 -17.33
N ASP A 241 -2.08 2.94 -16.05
CA ASP A 241 -3.31 2.68 -15.31
C ASP A 241 -4.42 3.73 -15.59
N LEU A 242 -5.59 3.64 -14.94
CA LEU A 242 -6.69 4.62 -15.10
C LEU A 242 -6.30 6.06 -14.72
N THR A 243 -5.27 6.23 -13.90
CA THR A 243 -4.73 7.55 -13.53
C THR A 243 -3.57 7.98 -14.43
N LEU A 244 -3.34 7.26 -15.53
CA LEU A 244 -2.21 7.43 -16.46
C LEU A 244 -0.85 7.19 -15.81
N ARG A 245 -0.80 6.47 -14.68
CA ARG A 245 0.45 6.11 -14.02
C ARG A 245 1.02 4.84 -14.65
N THR A 246 2.27 4.92 -15.08
CA THR A 246 3.02 3.80 -15.63
C THR A 246 3.79 3.06 -14.52
N PRO A 247 4.30 1.83 -14.76
CA PRO A 247 5.14 1.11 -13.80
C PRO A 247 6.33 1.94 -13.33
N LEU A 248 6.94 2.75 -14.21
CA LEU A 248 8.03 3.65 -13.84
C LEU A 248 7.60 4.71 -12.83
N SER A 249 6.41 5.29 -12.97
CA SER A 249 5.87 6.25 -11.99
C SER A 249 5.64 5.61 -10.60
N TYR A 250 5.30 4.31 -10.56
CA TYR A 250 5.15 3.56 -9.31
C TYR A 250 6.51 3.24 -8.69
N ALA A 251 7.49 2.84 -9.50
CA ALA A 251 8.87 2.63 -9.06
C ALA A 251 9.49 3.92 -8.51
N ALA A 252 9.30 5.05 -9.18
CA ALA A 252 9.82 6.34 -8.75
C ALA A 252 9.19 6.85 -7.44
N ALA A 253 7.95 6.43 -7.14
CA ALA A 253 7.25 6.78 -5.90
C ALA A 253 7.55 5.85 -4.72
N THR A 254 8.14 4.67 -4.97
CA THR A 254 8.41 3.71 -3.89
C THR A 254 9.58 4.18 -3.01
N ARG A 255 9.43 3.97 -1.70
CA ARG A 255 10.53 4.10 -0.74
C ARG A 255 11.00 2.74 -0.22
N LEU A 256 10.39 1.67 -0.74
CA LEU A 256 10.71 0.29 -0.44
C LEU A 256 11.67 -0.20 -1.51
N TYR A 257 12.95 0.05 -1.29
CA TYR A 257 14.02 -0.54 -2.08
C TYR A 257 14.20 -1.97 -1.59
N GLY A 258 14.42 -2.91 -2.52
CA GLY A 258 14.62 -4.31 -2.19
C GLY A 258 15.61 -4.43 -1.03
N MET A 259 15.32 -5.30 -0.06
CA MET A 259 16.19 -5.55 1.11
C MET A 259 17.62 -6.00 0.72
N ASP A 260 17.85 -6.16 -0.58
CA ASP A 260 19.02 -6.73 -1.20
C ASP A 260 19.95 -5.64 -1.77
N GLY A 261 19.58 -4.35 -1.72
CA GLY A 261 20.46 -3.18 -1.91
C GLY A 261 21.29 -3.12 -3.18
N THR A 262 21.00 -3.94 -4.19
CA THR A 262 21.90 -4.19 -5.33
C THR A 262 21.40 -3.61 -6.63
N GLU A 263 20.08 -3.52 -6.84
CA GLU A 263 19.50 -2.98 -8.07
C GLU A 263 18.15 -2.27 -7.83
N ASN A 264 17.92 -1.20 -8.58
CA ASN A 264 16.73 -0.38 -8.49
C ASN A 264 15.78 -0.65 -9.67
N VAL A 265 14.48 -0.80 -9.41
CA VAL A 265 13.47 -1.04 -10.46
C VAL A 265 13.47 0.10 -11.49
N VAL A 266 13.72 1.34 -11.07
CA VAL A 266 13.83 2.49 -11.98
C VAL A 266 14.93 2.26 -13.01
N GLN A 267 16.10 1.78 -12.58
CA GLN A 267 17.22 1.50 -13.46
C GLN A 267 16.87 0.40 -14.49
N ILE A 268 16.21 -0.66 -14.05
CA ILE A 268 15.83 -1.78 -14.93
C ILE A 268 14.80 -1.35 -15.97
N LEU A 269 13.79 -0.57 -15.57
CA LEU A 269 12.77 -0.07 -16.50
C LEU A 269 13.39 0.89 -17.52
N LEU A 270 14.30 1.78 -17.10
CA LEU A 270 14.97 2.73 -18.00
C LEU A 270 15.96 2.07 -18.99
N GLN A 271 16.30 0.78 -18.83
CA GLN A 271 17.07 0.04 -19.83
C GLN A 271 16.24 -0.33 -21.06
N ARG A 272 14.91 -0.28 -20.97
CA ARG A 272 13.99 -0.58 -22.07
C ARG A 272 13.72 0.70 -22.86
N GLU A 273 13.96 0.66 -24.17
CA GLU A 273 13.82 1.85 -25.02
C GLU A 273 12.37 2.33 -25.13
N GLU A 274 11.41 1.43 -24.92
CA GLU A 274 9.97 1.71 -24.99
C GLU A 274 9.46 2.54 -23.80
N VAL A 275 10.20 2.59 -22.68
CA VAL A 275 9.75 3.27 -21.46
C VAL A 275 9.98 4.77 -21.58
N ASP A 276 8.91 5.57 -21.46
CA ASP A 276 9.02 7.02 -21.41
C ASP A 276 9.34 7.51 -19.98
N PRO A 277 10.55 8.05 -19.72
CA PRO A 277 10.90 8.63 -18.42
C PRO A 277 10.08 9.87 -18.05
N ASN A 278 9.35 10.46 -19.01
CA ASN A 278 8.54 11.66 -18.85
C ASN A 278 7.03 11.40 -18.93
N SER A 279 6.61 10.14 -18.86
CA SER A 279 5.18 9.76 -18.88
C SER A 279 4.38 10.58 -17.87
N LEU A 280 3.22 11.09 -18.29
CA LEU A 280 2.39 12.01 -17.51
C LEU A 280 1.18 11.28 -16.92
N ASP A 281 1.01 11.40 -15.59
CA ASP A 281 -0.24 10.99 -14.95
C ASP A 281 -1.41 11.97 -15.26
N ASN A 282 -2.60 11.68 -14.75
CA ASN A 282 -3.78 12.54 -14.90
C ASN A 282 -3.68 13.91 -14.17
N TYR A 283 -2.67 14.10 -13.33
CA TYR A 283 -2.28 15.37 -12.73
C TYR A 283 -1.09 16.00 -13.44
N LEU A 284 -0.65 15.49 -14.60
CA LEU A 284 0.53 15.92 -15.35
C LEU A 284 1.85 15.78 -14.58
N ARG A 285 1.92 14.87 -13.63
CA ARG A 285 3.15 14.55 -12.89
C ARG A 285 3.96 13.52 -13.66
N THR A 286 5.27 13.74 -13.71
CA THR A 286 6.24 12.78 -14.24
C THR A 286 6.70 11.81 -13.16
N PRO A 287 7.35 10.67 -13.50
CA PRO A 287 8.06 9.85 -12.53
C PRO A 287 9.01 10.67 -11.64
N LEU A 288 9.72 11.65 -12.23
CA LEU A 288 10.61 12.55 -11.49
C LEU A 288 9.87 13.43 -10.47
N SER A 289 8.63 13.85 -10.75
CA SER A 289 7.80 14.58 -9.76
C SER A 289 7.53 13.75 -8.50
N TYR A 290 7.47 12.41 -8.61
CA TYR A 290 7.28 11.52 -7.47
C TYR A 290 8.58 11.18 -6.73
N ALA A 291 9.70 11.12 -7.44
CA ALA A 291 11.01 10.86 -6.85
C ALA A 291 11.62 12.11 -6.18
N ALA A 292 11.18 13.32 -6.56
CA ALA A 292 11.76 14.57 -6.09
C ALA A 292 11.55 14.88 -4.58
N PRO A 293 10.39 14.59 -3.95
CA PRO A 293 10.19 14.85 -2.52
C PRO A 293 11.08 13.98 -1.64
N CYS A 294 12.06 14.61 -1.00
CA CYS A 294 12.98 14.00 -0.06
C CYS A 294 12.37 13.97 1.34
N SER A 295 12.42 12.83 2.03
CA SER A 295 12.05 12.73 3.44
C SER A 295 13.22 12.13 4.21
N CYS A 296 14.30 12.88 4.36
CA CYS A 296 15.43 12.48 5.19
C CYS A 296 15.41 13.30 6.51
N PRO A 297 15.18 12.65 7.66
CA PRO A 297 15.41 13.27 8.97
C PRO A 297 16.89 13.17 9.41
N THR A 298 17.71 12.29 8.83
CA THR A 298 19.11 12.09 9.22
C THR A 298 19.99 11.56 8.08
N ALA A 299 21.32 11.74 8.23
CA ALA A 299 22.33 11.37 7.23
C ALA A 299 22.39 9.86 6.89
N TYR A 300 21.90 8.98 7.77
CA TYR A 300 21.83 7.54 7.53
C TYR A 300 20.67 7.11 6.61
N SER A 301 19.64 7.96 6.44
CA SER A 301 18.51 7.74 5.53
C SER A 301 18.76 8.27 4.11
N ILE A 302 19.96 8.80 3.83
CA ILE A 302 20.32 9.43 2.56
C ILE A 302 20.38 8.42 1.41
N SER A 303 20.75 7.16 1.69
CA SER A 303 21.13 6.23 0.63
C SER A 303 19.97 5.75 -0.27
N HIS A 304 18.74 5.77 0.23
CA HIS A 304 17.63 5.14 -0.50
C HIS A 304 16.61 6.14 -1.02
N SER A 305 16.32 7.24 -0.31
CA SER A 305 15.23 8.15 -0.72
C SER A 305 15.51 8.96 -1.99
N HIS A 306 16.77 9.04 -2.45
CA HIS A 306 17.19 9.92 -3.57
C HIS A 306 17.63 9.16 -4.82
N GLU A 307 17.88 7.85 -4.73
CA GLU A 307 18.47 7.05 -5.81
C GLU A 307 17.58 7.03 -7.06
N ALA A 308 16.26 6.93 -6.90
CA ALA A 308 15.32 7.00 -8.01
C ALA A 308 15.42 8.33 -8.78
N ALA A 309 15.59 9.46 -8.07
CA ALA A 309 15.76 10.77 -8.69
C ALA A 309 17.10 10.86 -9.42
N GLU A 310 18.19 10.34 -8.85
CA GLU A 310 19.50 10.28 -9.50
C GLU A 310 19.47 9.47 -10.80
N LEU A 311 18.86 8.28 -10.77
CA LEU A 311 18.74 7.40 -11.93
C LEU A 311 17.91 8.05 -13.04
N LEU A 312 16.78 8.67 -12.70
CA LEU A 312 15.96 9.42 -13.66
C LEU A 312 16.73 10.61 -14.24
N LEU A 313 17.44 11.37 -13.40
CA LEU A 313 18.24 12.51 -13.84
C LEU A 313 19.47 12.12 -14.64
N GLY A 314 19.98 10.89 -14.49
CA GLY A 314 21.05 10.34 -15.33
C GLY A 314 20.59 9.97 -16.74
N HIS A 315 19.28 9.85 -16.98
CA HIS A 315 18.74 9.44 -18.26
C HIS A 315 18.71 10.59 -19.28
N LEU A 316 19.19 10.36 -20.50
CA LEU A 316 19.38 11.40 -21.53
C LEU A 316 18.09 12.11 -21.97
N LYS A 317 16.96 11.40 -21.98
CA LYS A 317 15.66 11.94 -22.44
C LYS A 317 14.88 12.69 -21.35
N ILE A 318 15.39 12.77 -20.12
CA ILE A 318 14.63 13.33 -18.99
C ILE A 318 14.36 14.84 -19.17
N GLN A 319 13.15 15.27 -18.85
CA GLN A 319 12.74 16.68 -18.90
C GLN A 319 12.44 17.19 -17.48
N PRO A 320 13.39 17.88 -16.82
CA PRO A 320 13.27 18.25 -15.40
C PRO A 320 12.24 19.37 -15.13
N ASN A 321 11.82 20.12 -16.15
CA ASN A 321 10.92 21.27 -16.03
C ASN A 321 9.44 20.94 -16.27
N LEU A 322 9.08 19.70 -16.57
CA LEU A 322 7.68 19.32 -16.77
C LEU A 322 6.90 19.56 -15.47
N ALA A 323 5.84 20.35 -15.59
CA ALA A 323 5.06 20.82 -14.46
C ALA A 323 3.71 20.09 -14.35
N ASP A 324 3.28 19.86 -13.12
CA ASP A 324 1.98 19.26 -12.83
C ASP A 324 0.80 20.20 -13.20
N ARG A 325 -0.43 19.73 -12.96
CA ARG A 325 -1.65 20.51 -13.19
C ARG A 325 -1.72 21.79 -12.35
N ALA A 326 -0.96 21.90 -11.26
CA ALA A 326 -0.81 23.10 -10.44
C ALA A 326 0.40 23.97 -10.85
N GLY A 327 1.12 23.61 -11.92
CA GLY A 327 2.32 24.32 -12.38
C GLY A 327 3.57 24.04 -11.55
N ARG A 328 3.56 23.00 -10.70
CA ARG A 328 4.70 22.63 -9.87
C ARG A 328 5.65 21.73 -10.63
N THR A 329 6.91 22.13 -10.72
CA THR A 329 7.99 21.32 -11.30
C THR A 329 8.57 20.37 -10.25
N PRO A 330 9.28 19.29 -10.66
CA PRO A 330 10.06 18.46 -9.76
C PRO A 330 10.98 19.25 -8.81
N LEU A 331 11.59 20.33 -9.29
CA LEU A 331 12.42 21.21 -8.47
C LEU A 331 11.63 21.93 -7.36
N MET A 332 10.40 22.33 -7.63
CA MET A 332 9.53 22.90 -6.58
C MET A 332 9.12 21.85 -5.55
N TYR A 333 8.88 20.61 -5.98
CA TYR A 333 8.59 19.51 -5.08
C TYR A 333 9.75 19.19 -4.15
N SER A 334 10.98 19.11 -4.67
CA SER A 334 12.17 18.86 -3.85
C SER A 334 12.50 20.04 -2.94
N ALA A 335 12.23 21.28 -3.37
CA ALA A 335 12.45 22.47 -2.53
C ALA A 335 11.46 22.58 -1.36
N SER A 336 10.23 22.10 -1.53
CA SER A 336 9.21 22.08 -0.47
C SER A 336 9.36 20.92 0.51
N SER A 337 10.18 19.91 0.20
CA SER A 337 10.33 18.71 1.00
C SER A 337 11.53 18.79 1.94
N SER A 338 11.27 18.96 3.25
CA SER A 338 12.28 19.03 4.34
C SER A 338 13.47 19.97 4.08
N SER A 339 14.36 20.13 5.06
CA SER A 339 15.52 21.02 4.91
C SER A 339 16.61 20.47 3.98
N CYS A 340 16.43 19.31 3.33
CA CYS A 340 17.46 18.65 2.53
C CYS A 340 17.51 19.19 1.09
N PRO A 341 18.60 19.87 0.69
CA PRO A 341 18.70 20.45 -0.64
C PRO A 341 19.23 19.48 -1.68
N TYR A 342 19.44 18.18 -1.37
CA TYR A 342 20.23 17.28 -2.22
C TYR A 342 19.66 17.11 -3.64
N VAL A 343 18.40 16.67 -3.77
CA VAL A 343 17.77 16.52 -5.10
C VAL A 343 17.56 17.87 -5.78
N SER A 344 17.25 18.93 -5.01
CA SER A 344 17.18 20.29 -5.54
C SER A 344 18.53 20.72 -6.15
N ASN A 345 19.64 20.41 -5.50
CA ASN A 345 20.98 20.70 -5.99
C ASN A 345 21.35 19.86 -7.22
N LEU A 346 20.96 18.58 -7.26
CA LEU A 346 21.14 17.74 -8.44
C LEU A 346 20.39 18.31 -9.65
N LEU A 347 19.14 18.72 -9.45
CA LEU A 347 18.33 19.37 -10.47
C LEU A 347 18.96 20.68 -10.93
N LEU A 348 19.35 21.56 -10.00
CA LEU A 348 19.98 22.85 -10.31
C LEU A 348 21.35 22.70 -11.00
N ASN A 349 22.07 21.60 -10.79
CA ASN A 349 23.34 21.34 -11.49
C ASN A 349 23.14 20.99 -12.97
N ARG A 350 21.89 20.71 -13.38
CA ARG A 350 21.58 20.44 -14.78
C ARG A 350 21.27 21.73 -15.54
N PRO A 351 21.86 21.93 -16.74
CA PRO A 351 21.67 23.16 -17.51
C PRO A 351 20.25 23.32 -18.03
N GLU A 352 19.48 22.23 -18.18
CA GLU A 352 18.11 22.31 -18.68
C GLU A 352 17.11 22.76 -17.60
N THR A 353 17.50 22.75 -16.33
CA THR A 353 16.60 23.07 -15.22
C THR A 353 16.41 24.58 -15.09
N ASP A 354 15.16 25.04 -15.07
CA ASP A 354 14.81 26.45 -14.92
C ASP A 354 14.25 26.75 -13.51
N PRO A 355 15.01 27.46 -12.65
CA PRO A 355 14.55 27.84 -11.31
C PRO A 355 13.59 29.04 -11.28
N HIS A 356 13.39 29.75 -12.40
CA HIS A 356 12.52 30.92 -12.48
C HIS A 356 11.06 30.58 -12.79
N LEU A 357 10.77 29.31 -13.08
CA LEU A 357 9.40 28.85 -13.24
C LEU A 357 8.58 29.13 -11.98
N THR A 358 7.28 29.36 -12.17
CA THR A 358 6.33 29.62 -11.09
C THR A 358 5.16 28.66 -11.17
N SER A 359 4.62 28.29 -10.00
CA SER A 359 3.38 27.52 -9.93
C SER A 359 2.20 28.36 -10.44
N LYS A 360 1.07 27.72 -10.72
CA LYS A 360 -0.15 28.42 -11.14
C LYS A 360 -0.66 29.41 -10.10
N ASP A 361 -0.32 29.25 -8.83
CA ASP A 361 -0.64 30.22 -7.78
C ASP A 361 0.35 31.40 -7.71
N GLY A 362 1.34 31.43 -8.62
CA GLY A 362 2.39 32.46 -8.68
C GLY A 362 3.53 32.22 -7.70
N ARG A 363 3.58 31.06 -7.02
CA ARG A 363 4.68 30.77 -6.09
C ARG A 363 5.98 30.55 -6.85
N THR A 364 7.03 31.26 -6.45
CA THR A 364 8.39 31.09 -6.95
C THR A 364 9.08 29.94 -6.25
N LEU A 365 10.18 29.44 -6.82
CA LEU A 365 11.01 28.42 -6.19
C LEU A 365 11.52 28.85 -4.80
N LEU A 366 11.82 30.14 -4.62
CA LEU A 366 12.25 30.69 -3.33
C LEU A 366 11.17 30.54 -2.25
N MET A 367 9.88 30.71 -2.60
CA MET A 367 8.77 30.48 -1.67
C MET A 367 8.62 29.00 -1.32
N HIS A 368 8.82 28.12 -2.30
CA HIS A 368 8.83 26.67 -2.06
C HIS A 368 9.97 26.24 -1.14
N ALA A 369 11.17 26.80 -1.33
CA ALA A 369 12.33 26.57 -0.45
C ALA A 369 12.15 27.16 0.95
N ALA A 370 11.50 28.33 1.06
CA ALA A 370 11.19 28.96 2.34
C ALA A 370 10.15 28.17 3.14
N PHE A 371 9.21 27.50 2.47
CA PHE A 371 8.30 26.53 3.07
C PHE A 371 9.06 25.29 3.59
N GLY A 372 10.01 24.76 2.81
CA GLY A 372 10.81 23.58 3.18
C GLY A 372 11.87 23.83 4.26
N GLY A 373 12.31 25.09 4.43
CA GLY A 373 13.25 25.48 5.48
C GLY A 373 14.72 25.24 5.16
N SER A 374 15.09 25.05 3.88
CA SER A 374 16.48 24.76 3.49
C SER A 374 17.29 26.05 3.30
N THR A 375 18.12 26.41 4.28
CA THR A 375 18.97 27.61 4.25
C THR A 375 19.98 27.59 3.11
N ASP A 376 20.59 26.43 2.84
CA ASP A 376 21.58 26.26 1.78
C ASP A 376 20.96 26.49 0.41
N LEU A 377 19.75 25.98 0.19
CA LEU A 377 19.02 26.20 -1.06
C LEU A 377 18.63 27.67 -1.22
N ILE A 378 18.14 28.32 -0.16
CA ILE A 378 17.81 29.76 -0.19
C ILE A 378 19.05 30.58 -0.57
N HIS A 379 20.20 30.34 0.06
CA HIS A 379 21.45 31.00 -0.28
C HIS A 379 21.81 30.84 -1.75
N ARG A 380 21.75 29.62 -2.26
CA ARG A 380 22.09 29.30 -3.65
C ARG A 380 21.15 30.00 -4.63
N LEU A 381 19.84 29.97 -4.37
CA LEU A 381 18.83 30.59 -5.23
C LEU A 381 18.99 32.12 -5.31
N LEU A 382 19.35 32.77 -4.21
CA LEU A 382 19.53 34.22 -4.15
C LEU A 382 20.87 34.68 -4.75
N ASN A 383 21.95 33.91 -4.53
CA ASN A 383 23.30 34.32 -4.91
C ASN A 383 23.69 33.86 -6.32
N ASP A 384 23.35 32.63 -6.69
CA ASP A 384 23.79 32.05 -7.97
C ASP A 384 22.76 32.29 -9.08
N TYR A 385 21.47 32.24 -8.73
CA TYR A 385 20.35 32.37 -9.68
C TYR A 385 19.63 33.72 -9.62
N HIS A 386 20.02 34.59 -8.68
CA HIS A 386 19.48 35.95 -8.55
C HIS A 386 17.94 36.03 -8.52
N LEU A 387 17.29 35.07 -7.86
CA LEU A 387 15.84 35.13 -7.67
C LEU A 387 15.45 36.36 -6.83
N GLU A 388 14.34 37.00 -7.19
CA GLU A 388 13.80 38.15 -6.45
C GLU A 388 13.30 37.72 -5.06
N ALA A 389 13.92 38.28 -4.02
CA ALA A 389 13.66 37.88 -2.64
C ALA A 389 12.25 38.24 -2.15
N ASP A 390 11.71 39.37 -2.63
CA ASP A 390 10.39 39.91 -2.25
C ASP A 390 9.32 39.68 -3.33
N ALA A 391 9.57 38.73 -4.25
CA ALA A 391 8.57 38.30 -5.21
C ALA A 391 7.27 37.89 -4.50
N ARG A 392 6.12 38.13 -5.16
CA ARG A 392 4.80 37.93 -4.59
C ARG A 392 3.99 36.91 -5.38
N ASP A 393 3.38 35.97 -4.68
CA ASP A 393 2.41 35.05 -5.29
C ASP A 393 1.05 35.74 -5.53
N LYS A 394 0.05 35.01 -6.04
CA LYS A 394 -1.30 35.56 -6.27
C LYS A 394 -2.04 35.96 -5.00
N SER A 395 -1.60 35.50 -3.84
CA SER A 395 -2.11 35.95 -2.54
C SER A 395 -1.29 37.10 -1.96
N PHE A 396 -0.36 37.67 -2.73
CA PHE A 396 0.61 38.68 -2.30
C PHE A 396 1.54 38.20 -1.17
N ARG A 397 1.69 36.89 -0.98
CA ARG A 397 2.62 36.31 -0.01
C ARG A 397 4.03 36.27 -0.59
N THR A 398 5.01 36.53 0.25
CA THR A 398 6.45 36.52 -0.05
C THR A 398 7.12 35.29 0.55
N ALA A 399 8.36 34.99 0.16
CA ALA A 399 9.14 33.90 0.77
C ALA A 399 9.26 34.07 2.30
N LEU A 400 9.41 35.31 2.78
CA LEU A 400 9.45 35.63 4.21
C LEU A 400 8.17 35.21 4.93
N SER A 401 6.99 35.42 4.31
CA SER A 401 5.72 35.01 4.90
C SER A 401 5.57 33.49 5.04
N TYR A 402 6.17 32.71 4.13
CA TYR A 402 6.14 31.24 4.19
C TYR A 402 7.11 30.69 5.24
N ALA A 403 8.33 31.26 5.33
CA ALA A 403 9.31 30.90 6.36
C ALA A 403 8.81 31.21 7.77
N ALA A 404 8.13 32.36 7.93
CA ALA A 404 7.52 32.78 9.20
C ALA A 404 6.38 31.84 9.63
N GLU A 405 5.50 31.42 8.72
CA GLU A 405 4.41 30.48 9.01
C GLU A 405 4.92 29.11 9.50
N HIS A 406 6.04 28.63 8.97
CA HIS A 406 6.59 27.29 9.27
C HIS A 406 7.70 27.29 10.33
N ASP A 407 7.87 28.41 11.04
CA ASP A 407 8.88 28.62 12.08
C ASP A 407 10.33 28.34 11.67
N HIS A 408 10.68 28.61 10.40
CA HIS A 408 12.05 28.44 9.91
C HIS A 408 12.94 29.65 10.23
N LYS A 409 13.33 29.78 11.51
CA LYS A 409 14.14 30.89 12.02
C LYS A 409 15.34 31.24 11.15
N ALA A 410 16.16 30.24 10.81
CA ALA A 410 17.38 30.48 10.06
C ALA A 410 17.09 31.03 8.65
N VAL A 411 15.99 30.60 8.00
CA VAL A 411 15.58 31.16 6.70
C VAL A 411 15.09 32.61 6.85
N VAL A 412 14.35 32.92 7.92
CA VAL A 412 13.92 34.30 8.21
C VAL A 412 15.12 35.23 8.41
N GLU A 413 16.10 34.83 9.23
CA GLU A 413 17.33 35.61 9.45
C GLU A 413 18.09 35.86 8.13
N LEU A 414 18.18 34.83 7.27
CA LEU A 414 18.84 34.94 5.97
C LEU A 414 18.12 35.88 5.00
N LEU A 415 16.79 35.85 4.96
CA LEU A 415 16.02 36.76 4.11
C LEU A 415 16.13 38.20 4.62
N LEU A 416 16.02 38.42 5.94
CA LEU A 416 16.10 39.76 6.55
C LEU A 416 17.50 40.38 6.50
N ALA A 417 18.55 39.58 6.33
CA ALA A 417 19.90 40.09 6.10
C ALA A 417 20.02 40.89 4.78
N ARG A 418 19.06 40.74 3.87
CA ARG A 418 19.04 41.48 2.61
C ARG A 418 18.20 42.76 2.72
N ARG A 419 18.66 43.81 2.05
CA ARG A 419 18.01 45.13 2.05
C ARG A 419 16.77 45.22 1.16
N ASP A 420 16.60 44.27 0.26
CA ASP A 420 15.51 44.21 -0.73
C ASP A 420 14.28 43.43 -0.23
N VAL A 421 14.27 42.96 1.01
CA VAL A 421 13.16 42.23 1.62
C VAL A 421 12.31 43.16 2.50
N ASP A 422 11.02 43.23 2.22
CA ASP A 422 10.06 43.98 3.04
C ASP A 422 9.55 43.11 4.21
N ILE A 423 10.07 43.40 5.41
CA ILE A 423 9.66 42.73 6.65
C ILE A 423 8.16 42.88 6.96
N ASN A 424 7.52 43.93 6.45
CA ASN A 424 6.10 44.23 6.66
C ASN A 424 5.27 44.00 5.40
N SER A 425 5.75 43.17 4.48
CA SER A 425 5.03 42.80 3.26
C SER A 425 3.63 42.26 3.60
N ARG A 426 2.61 42.83 2.94
CA ARG A 426 1.20 42.50 3.22
C ARG A 426 0.65 41.57 2.15
N ASP A 427 0.00 40.50 2.61
CA ASP A 427 -0.77 39.62 1.75
C ASP A 427 -2.11 40.25 1.34
N ARG A 428 -2.92 39.52 0.54
CA ARG A 428 -4.23 39.98 0.06
C ARG A 428 -5.25 40.30 1.17
N HIS A 429 -5.00 39.83 2.40
CA HIS A 429 -5.82 40.07 3.58
C HIS A 429 -5.14 41.05 4.55
N PHE A 430 -4.13 41.78 4.09
CA PHE A 430 -3.35 42.74 4.88
C PHE A 430 -2.56 42.11 6.04
N ARG A 431 -2.30 40.79 5.99
CA ARG A 431 -1.54 40.09 7.03
C ARG A 431 -0.04 40.19 6.75
N THR A 432 0.73 40.50 7.79
CA THR A 432 2.20 40.59 7.74
C THR A 432 2.85 39.22 8.00
N PRO A 433 4.15 39.03 7.71
CA PRO A 433 4.87 37.80 8.08
C PRO A 433 4.81 37.52 9.58
N LEU A 434 4.82 38.56 10.42
CA LEU A 434 4.67 38.44 11.87
C LEU A 434 3.28 37.86 12.25
N TYR A 435 2.21 38.26 11.56
CA TYR A 435 0.90 37.65 11.75
C TYR A 435 0.94 36.15 11.45
N HIS A 436 1.54 35.75 10.32
CA HIS A 436 1.61 34.33 9.92
C HIS A 436 2.40 33.48 10.92
N ALA A 437 3.51 34.00 11.47
CA ALA A 437 4.24 33.33 12.55
C ALA A 437 3.38 33.16 13.81
N LEU A 438 2.68 34.21 14.26
CA LEU A 438 1.86 34.12 15.47
C LEU A 438 0.60 33.24 15.28
N ALA A 439 0.07 33.18 14.07
CA ALA A 439 -1.09 32.36 13.74
C ALA A 439 -0.77 30.86 13.70
N SER A 440 0.46 30.48 13.37
CA SER A 440 0.91 29.07 13.33
C SER A 440 1.44 28.54 14.67
N ALA A 441 1.42 29.36 15.72
CA ALA A 441 1.80 28.99 17.08
C ALA A 441 1.08 27.73 17.58
N GLU A 442 1.85 26.70 17.95
CA GLU A 442 1.31 25.46 18.51
C GLU A 442 0.63 25.73 19.87
N ILE A 443 -0.52 25.09 20.08
CA ILE A 443 -1.27 25.14 21.34
C ILE A 443 -0.89 23.88 22.14
N ASP A 444 -0.36 24.07 23.34
CA ASP A 444 -0.05 22.98 24.24
C ASP A 444 -1.33 22.32 24.81
N MET A 445 -1.16 21.18 25.49
CA MET A 445 -2.26 20.45 26.13
C MET A 445 -2.99 21.24 27.24
N PHE A 446 -2.47 22.41 27.63
CA PHE A 446 -3.05 23.32 28.62
C PHE A 446 -3.65 24.58 27.98
N GLY A 447 -3.76 24.64 26.65
CA GLY A 447 -4.33 25.78 25.93
C GLY A 447 -3.39 26.98 25.78
N ARG A 448 -2.11 26.85 26.17
CA ARG A 448 -1.11 27.92 26.05
C ARG A 448 -0.43 27.85 24.69
N ARG A 449 -0.34 28.99 23.99
CA ARG A 449 0.36 29.10 22.71
C ARG A 449 1.86 29.29 22.93
N SER A 450 2.67 28.43 22.30
CA SER A 450 4.12 28.67 22.21
C SER A 450 4.40 29.84 21.27
N VAL A 451 5.26 30.78 21.65
CA VAL A 451 5.66 31.88 20.75
C VAL A 451 6.74 31.34 19.80
N PRO A 452 6.49 31.30 18.47
CA PRO A 452 7.46 30.77 17.52
C PRO A 452 8.75 31.60 17.52
N GLU A 453 9.89 30.94 17.32
CA GLU A 453 11.18 31.64 17.33
C GLU A 453 11.28 32.71 16.24
N THR A 454 10.68 32.43 15.09
CA THR A 454 10.54 33.37 13.97
C THR A 454 9.82 34.66 14.36
N ALA A 455 8.79 34.59 15.21
CA ALA A 455 8.05 35.77 15.68
C ALA A 455 8.96 36.68 16.52
N ASN A 456 9.83 36.10 17.36
CA ASN A 456 10.80 36.85 18.14
C ASN A 456 11.83 37.55 17.25
N VAL A 457 12.36 36.85 16.24
CA VAL A 457 13.31 37.42 15.27
C VAL A 457 12.69 38.56 14.48
N LEU A 458 11.46 38.38 13.99
CA LEU A 458 10.73 39.42 13.26
C LEU A 458 10.52 40.67 14.13
N ARG A 459 10.13 40.51 15.39
CA ARG A 459 9.99 41.64 16.33
C ARG A 459 11.30 42.36 16.59
N GLN A 460 12.40 41.63 16.78
CA GLN A 460 13.73 42.22 16.97
C GLN A 460 14.19 43.07 15.78
N HIS A 461 13.78 42.69 14.56
CA HIS A 461 14.08 43.42 13.33
C HIS A 461 13.05 44.52 12.99
N GLY A 462 12.11 44.81 13.89
CA GLY A 462 11.14 45.91 13.73
C GLY A 462 9.90 45.57 12.91
N ALA A 463 9.51 44.29 12.82
CA ALA A 463 8.24 43.90 12.20
C ALA A 463 7.06 44.49 12.96
N ILE A 464 6.08 45.02 12.22
CA ILE A 464 4.87 45.61 12.75
C ILE A 464 3.80 44.52 12.84
N ALA A 465 3.14 44.46 13.99
CA ALA A 465 1.88 43.74 14.13
C ALA A 465 0.77 44.64 13.59
N ASP A 466 0.32 44.41 12.36
CA ASP A 466 -0.81 45.16 11.82
C ASP A 466 -2.13 44.63 12.41
N GLY A 467 -2.79 45.54 13.12
CA GLY A 467 -4.02 45.38 13.89
C GLY A 467 -3.90 46.20 15.17
N PRO A 468 -4.60 47.36 15.33
CA PRO A 468 -4.51 48.18 16.55
C PRO A 468 -4.84 47.43 17.86
N ASP A 469 -5.42 46.23 17.75
CA ASP A 469 -5.72 45.32 18.87
C ASP A 469 -4.71 44.15 19.03
N LEU A 470 -3.86 43.83 18.05
CA LEU A 470 -2.98 42.64 18.16
C LEU A 470 -1.89 42.84 19.22
N LEU A 471 -1.23 44.01 19.21
CA LEU A 471 -0.19 44.39 20.19
C LEU A 471 -0.74 44.53 21.61
N ASN A 472 -1.91 45.15 21.79
CA ASN A 472 -2.54 45.32 23.09
C ASN A 472 -3.05 43.99 23.68
N ARG A 473 -3.48 43.04 22.85
CA ARG A 473 -4.00 41.74 23.29
C ARG A 473 -2.95 40.63 23.43
N LEU A 474 -1.75 40.84 22.86
CA LEU A 474 -0.58 39.99 23.11
C LEU A 474 0.05 40.26 24.50
N GLU A 475 -0.14 41.46 25.05
CA GLU A 475 0.32 41.82 26.40
C GLU A 475 -0.68 41.41 27.50
N SER A 476 -1.95 41.16 27.16
CA SER A 476 -2.91 40.48 28.03
C SER A 476 -2.74 38.97 27.87
N GLU A 477 -2.43 38.25 28.95
CA GLU A 477 -2.17 36.79 28.95
C GLU A 477 -3.35 35.89 28.50
N ASP A 478 -4.45 36.45 27.96
CA ASP A 478 -5.64 35.69 27.55
C ASP A 478 -5.56 35.23 26.08
N CYS A 479 -5.01 34.03 25.88
CA CYS A 479 -4.89 33.36 24.59
C CYS A 479 -6.23 33.00 23.91
N GLU A 480 -7.35 33.00 24.65
CA GLU A 480 -8.69 32.65 24.15
C GLU A 480 -9.34 33.77 23.33
N GLU A 481 -9.19 35.04 23.75
CA GLU A 481 -9.71 36.21 23.02
C GLU A 481 -8.96 36.44 21.70
N LEU A 482 -7.66 36.17 21.68
CA LEU A 482 -6.83 36.18 20.47
C LEU A 482 -7.28 35.11 19.46
N TRP A 483 -7.71 33.93 19.92
CA TRP A 483 -8.20 32.84 19.06
C TRP A 483 -9.56 33.16 18.43
N GLN A 484 -10.51 33.72 19.19
CA GLN A 484 -11.83 34.10 18.66
C GLN A 484 -11.75 35.24 17.63
N TRP A 485 -10.77 36.14 17.74
CA TRP A 485 -10.57 37.24 16.80
C TRP A 485 -9.82 36.84 15.52
N LEU A 486 -8.89 35.89 15.59
CA LEU A 486 -8.16 35.38 14.40
C LEU A 486 -9.04 34.48 13.51
N HIS A 487 -10.15 33.95 14.02
CA HIS A 487 -10.98 32.93 13.37
C HIS A 487 -12.51 33.21 13.33
N GLY A 488 -12.97 34.28 13.95
CA GLY A 488 -14.34 34.81 13.81
C GLY A 488 -14.40 35.95 12.80
#